data_AF-X0X5U5-F1
#
_entry.id   AF-X0X5U5-F1
#
_cell.length_a   1.000
_cell.length_b   1.000
_cell.length_c   1.000
_cell.angle_alpha   90.00
_cell.angle_beta   90.00
_cell.angle_gamma   90.00
#
_symmetry.space_group_name_H-M   'P 1'
#
loop_
_entity.id
_entity.type
_entity.pdbx_description
1 polymer ?
#
loop_
_entity_poly.entity_id
_entity_poly.type
_entity_poly.pdbx_seq_one_letter_code
_entity_poly.pdbx_strand_id
1 'polypeptide(L)'
;RGTAHLVNGRATVTFPDHFTAVATSQGMTVQITPHSAESKGLAVVERSIKGFVVRELSSGTGTYDFDYTVMTVRQGHEDYRVIRPNTEALPAEAVEAGDADGIADTEVR
;
A
#
# COMPACT_ATOMS: atom_id res chain seq x y z
N ARG A 1 -4.92 0.78 -4.98
CA ARG A 1 -4.64 2.04 -5.71
C ARG A 1 -5.94 2.68 -6.13
N GLY A 2 -5.97 3.98 -6.38
CA GLY A 2 -7.16 4.68 -6.87
C GLY A 2 -6.89 6.16 -7.11
N THR A 3 -7.96 6.89 -7.40
CA THR A 3 -7.98 8.34 -7.59
C THR A 3 -8.93 8.96 -6.56
N ALA A 4 -8.62 10.14 -6.05
CA ALA A 4 -9.47 10.88 -5.13
C ALA A 4 -9.44 12.37 -5.44
N HIS A 5 -10.48 13.08 -4.97
CA HIS A 5 -10.63 14.51 -5.20
C HIS A 5 -10.26 15.31 -3.95
N LEU A 6 -9.32 16.25 -4.10
CA LEU A 6 -8.96 17.24 -3.09
C LEU A 6 -9.94 18.41 -3.16
N VAL A 7 -10.46 18.87 -2.02
CA VAL A 7 -11.32 20.05 -1.93
C VAL A 7 -10.77 20.99 -0.87
N ASN A 8 -10.53 22.24 -1.23
CA ASN A 8 -10.00 23.27 -0.33
C ASN A 8 -8.74 22.80 0.45
N GLY A 9 -7.82 22.11 -0.25
CA GLY A 9 -6.58 21.63 0.34
C GLY A 9 -6.71 20.43 1.27
N ARG A 10 -7.86 19.73 1.31
CA ARG A 10 -8.08 18.52 2.12
C ARG A 10 -8.84 17.43 1.36
N ALA A 11 -8.46 16.18 1.60
CA ALA A 11 -9.23 15.01 1.18
C ALA A 11 -9.21 13.94 2.28
N THR A 12 -10.29 13.17 2.37
CA THR A 12 -10.35 11.93 3.17
C THR A 12 -10.66 10.79 2.22
N VAL A 13 -9.85 9.73 2.27
CA VAL A 13 -10.00 8.55 1.41
C VAL A 13 -10.28 7.34 2.28
N THR A 14 -11.40 6.68 2.05
CA THR A 14 -11.82 5.47 2.75
C THR A 14 -11.41 4.24 1.93
N PHE A 15 -10.87 3.23 2.61
CA PHE A 15 -10.54 1.96 1.98
C PHE A 15 -11.77 1.06 1.89
N PRO A 16 -11.86 0.21 0.84
CA PRO A 16 -12.92 -0.77 0.75
C PRO A 16 -12.75 -1.88 1.80
N ASP A 17 -13.87 -2.49 2.22
CA ASP A 17 -13.90 -3.47 3.33
C ASP A 17 -12.93 -4.63 3.15
N HIS A 18 -12.81 -5.17 1.93
CA HIS A 18 -11.92 -6.28 1.63
C HIS A 18 -10.43 -5.94 1.83
N PHE A 19 -10.05 -4.66 1.68
CA PHE A 19 -8.69 -4.21 2.00
C PHE A 19 -8.46 -4.23 3.51
N THR A 20 -9.42 -3.69 4.27
CA THR A 20 -9.38 -3.63 5.74
C THR A 20 -9.28 -5.03 6.37
N ALA A 21 -9.88 -6.05 5.75
CA ALA A 21 -9.92 -7.42 6.27
C ALA A 21 -8.55 -8.13 6.27
N VAL A 22 -7.59 -7.65 5.48
CA VAL A 22 -6.27 -8.28 5.34
C VAL A 22 -5.12 -7.31 5.61
N ALA A 23 -5.40 -6.04 5.86
CA ALA A 23 -4.41 -4.99 6.04
C ALA A 23 -4.08 -4.78 7.51
N THR A 24 -2.79 -4.63 7.80
CA THR A 24 -2.33 -4.10 9.09
C THR A 24 -2.06 -2.59 8.96
N SER A 25 -1.92 -1.89 10.08
CA SER A 25 -1.38 -0.52 10.08
C SER A 25 0.16 -0.50 10.09
N GLN A 26 0.81 -1.63 10.41
CA GLN A 26 2.26 -1.74 10.46
C GLN A 26 2.87 -1.68 9.06
N GLY A 27 3.87 -0.82 8.87
CA GLY A 27 4.52 -0.63 7.58
C GLY A 27 3.65 0.03 6.50
N MET A 28 2.44 0.50 6.85
CA MET A 28 1.52 1.11 5.88
C MET A 28 2.13 2.35 5.25
N THR A 29 2.30 2.34 3.93
CA THR A 29 2.81 3.47 3.14
C THR A 29 1.77 3.88 2.11
N VAL A 30 1.55 5.19 1.98
CA VAL A 30 0.67 5.77 0.97
C VAL A 30 1.51 6.68 0.09
N GLN A 31 1.60 6.36 -1.19
CA GLN A 31 2.19 7.22 -2.21
C GLN A 31 1.09 7.93 -2.97
N ILE A 32 1.30 9.22 -3.27
CA ILE A 32 0.31 10.09 -3.91
C ILE A 32 0.93 10.89 -5.06
N THR A 33 0.13 11.17 -6.08
CA THR A 33 0.54 11.95 -7.25
C THR A 33 -0.55 12.98 -7.60
N PRO A 34 -0.30 14.29 -7.38
CA PRO A 34 -1.25 15.34 -7.74
C PRO A 34 -1.47 15.45 -9.25
N HIS A 35 -2.68 15.76 -9.70
CA HIS A 35 -3.00 16.03 -11.12
C HIS A 35 -3.07 17.52 -11.46
N SER A 36 -2.53 18.39 -10.60
CA SER A 36 -2.46 19.83 -10.83
C SER A 36 -1.03 20.33 -10.81
N ALA A 37 -0.64 21.08 -11.85
CA ALA A 37 0.64 21.78 -11.90
C ALA A 37 0.74 22.91 -10.86
N GLU A 38 -0.39 23.41 -10.38
CA GLU A 38 -0.46 24.43 -9.32
C GLU A 38 -0.36 23.82 -7.92
N SER A 39 -0.26 22.49 -7.82
CA SER A 39 -0.10 21.79 -6.54
C SER A 39 1.16 22.26 -5.83
N LYS A 40 1.02 22.60 -4.55
CA LYS A 40 2.17 22.89 -3.68
C LYS A 40 2.81 21.62 -3.11
N GLY A 41 2.39 20.45 -3.58
CA GLY A 41 2.65 19.16 -2.98
C GLY A 41 1.57 18.75 -1.99
N LEU A 42 1.47 17.44 -1.74
CA LEU A 42 0.50 16.84 -0.84
C LEU A 42 1.23 16.05 0.26
N ALA A 43 0.65 16.02 1.46
CA ALA A 43 1.10 15.20 2.56
C ALA A 43 -0.04 14.34 3.10
N VAL A 44 0.26 13.07 3.38
CA VAL A 44 -0.61 12.20 4.16
C VAL A 44 -0.39 12.51 5.63
N VAL A 45 -1.41 13.07 6.29
CA VAL A 45 -1.30 13.55 7.68
C VAL A 45 -1.87 12.57 8.70
N GLU A 46 -2.75 11.66 8.25
CA GLU A 46 -3.34 10.61 9.08
C GLU A 46 -3.48 9.34 8.23
N ARG A 47 -3.27 8.18 8.84
CA ARG A 47 -3.41 6.87 8.20
C ARG A 47 -3.93 5.83 9.19
N SER A 48 -4.80 4.95 8.72
CA SER A 48 -5.35 3.82 9.47
C SER A 48 -5.74 2.70 8.51
N ILE A 49 -6.13 1.54 9.05
CA ILE A 49 -6.68 0.43 8.25
C ILE A 49 -7.99 0.79 7.53
N LYS A 50 -8.66 1.89 7.93
CA LYS A 50 -9.92 2.34 7.31
C LYS A 50 -9.71 3.37 6.20
N GLY A 51 -8.52 3.95 6.08
CA GLY A 51 -8.29 5.05 5.16
C GLY A 51 -7.17 6.00 5.60
N PHE A 52 -7.09 7.12 4.89
CA PHE A 52 -6.09 8.16 5.13
C PHE A 52 -6.64 9.55 4.83
N VAL A 53 -5.94 10.57 5.36
CA VAL A 53 -6.24 11.98 5.15
C VAL A 53 -5.06 12.65 4.46
N VAL A 54 -5.35 13.44 3.44
CA VAL A 54 -4.37 14.26 2.71
C VAL A 54 -4.60 15.73 2.98
N ARG A 55 -3.51 16.49 3.08
CA ARG A 55 -3.50 17.95 3.04
C ARG A 55 -2.53 18.47 2.00
N GLU A 56 -2.90 19.58 1.37
CA GLU A 56 -1.96 20.35 0.56
C GLU A 56 -0.96 21.09 1.44
N LEU A 57 0.30 21.11 0.99
CA LEU A 57 1.38 21.80 1.68
C LEU A 57 1.22 23.32 1.64
N SER A 58 1.95 24.01 2.52
CA SER A 58 2.02 25.49 2.55
C SER A 58 0.64 26.16 2.67
N SER A 59 -0.28 25.53 3.41
CA SER A 59 -1.67 25.98 3.58
C SER A 59 -2.39 26.20 2.25
N GLY A 60 -2.05 25.42 1.22
CA GLY A 60 -2.74 25.43 -0.07
C GLY A 60 -4.23 25.10 0.08
N THR A 61 -5.03 25.68 -0.81
CA THR A 61 -6.49 25.53 -0.86
C THR A 61 -6.93 24.95 -2.20
N GLY A 62 -6.05 24.20 -2.86
CA GLY A 62 -6.27 23.61 -4.17
C GLY A 62 -7.45 22.66 -4.18
N THR A 63 -8.07 22.56 -5.36
CA THR A 63 -9.16 21.61 -5.64
C THR A 63 -8.83 20.92 -6.96
N TYR A 64 -8.48 19.64 -6.89
CA TYR A 64 -8.01 18.84 -8.03
C TYR A 64 -7.95 17.35 -7.67
N ASP A 65 -7.85 16.51 -8.68
CA ASP A 65 -7.68 15.06 -8.49
C ASP A 65 -6.23 14.69 -8.16
N PHE A 66 -6.06 13.57 -7.46
CA PHE A 66 -4.77 12.94 -7.24
C PHE A 66 -4.91 11.42 -7.24
N ASP A 67 -3.89 10.74 -7.75
CA ASP A 67 -3.79 9.28 -7.67
C ASP A 67 -3.08 8.86 -6.38
N TYR A 68 -3.38 7.66 -5.92
CA TYR A 68 -2.73 7.06 -4.77
C TYR A 68 -2.51 5.56 -4.90
N THR A 69 -1.44 5.08 -4.26
CA THR A 69 -1.17 3.66 -4.03
C THR A 69 -0.92 3.44 -2.54
N VAL A 70 -1.54 2.39 -1.99
CA VAL A 70 -1.38 1.99 -0.59
C VAL A 70 -0.69 0.64 -0.55
N MET A 71 0.36 0.56 0.23
CA MET A 71 1.10 -0.66 0.53
C MET A 71 1.05 -0.89 2.03
N THR A 72 0.88 -2.13 2.46
CA THR A 72 0.92 -2.48 3.88
C THR A 72 1.28 -3.96 4.04
N VAL A 73 1.67 -4.36 5.25
CA VAL A 73 1.87 -5.77 5.56
C VAL A 73 0.51 -6.46 5.69
N ARG A 74 0.41 -7.66 5.12
CA ARG A 74 -0.77 -8.52 5.24
C ARG A 74 -0.89 -9.02 6.68
N GLN A 75 -2.10 -9.00 7.22
CA GLN A 75 -2.39 -9.52 8.55
C GLN A 75 -1.93 -10.99 8.68
N GLY A 76 -1.21 -11.31 9.76
CA GLY A 76 -0.60 -12.62 10.01
C GLY A 76 0.80 -12.81 9.39
N HIS A 77 1.32 -11.82 8.66
CA HIS A 77 2.66 -11.85 8.04
C HIS A 77 3.56 -10.70 8.50
N GLU A 78 3.24 -10.08 9.65
CA GLU A 78 3.96 -8.95 10.24
C GLU A 78 5.44 -9.24 10.49
N ASP A 79 5.72 -10.47 10.94
CA ASP A 79 7.06 -10.95 11.33
C ASP A 79 7.70 -11.84 10.25
N TYR A 80 7.24 -11.74 9.00
CA TYR A 80 7.78 -12.58 7.94
C TYR A 80 9.27 -12.28 7.67
N ARG A 81 10.13 -13.28 7.93
CA ARG A 81 11.58 -13.20 7.70
C ARG A 81 11.96 -13.90 6.41
N VAL A 82 12.46 -13.11 5.45
CA VAL A 82 12.98 -13.62 4.16
C VAL A 82 14.28 -14.40 4.36
N ILE A 83 15.17 -13.91 5.22
CA ILE A 83 16.43 -14.58 5.56
C ILE A 83 16.25 -15.37 6.85
N ARG A 84 16.45 -16.69 6.76
CA ARG A 84 16.35 -17.62 7.88
C ARG A 84 17.28 -18.82 7.69
N PRO A 85 17.76 -19.45 8.77
CA PRO A 85 18.61 -20.63 8.67
C PRO A 85 17.89 -21.78 7.95
N ASN A 86 18.61 -22.53 7.11
CA ASN A 86 18.05 -23.69 6.39
C ASN A 86 17.60 -24.86 7.31
N THR A 87 17.79 -24.72 8.62
CA THR A 87 17.37 -25.67 9.64
C THR A 87 16.06 -25.29 10.32
N GLU A 88 15.51 -24.09 10.05
CA GLU A 88 14.24 -23.64 10.61
C GLU A 88 13.07 -24.13 9.73
N ALA A 89 12.16 -24.92 10.31
CA ALA A 89 11.00 -25.43 9.59
C ALA A 89 10.04 -24.28 9.22
N LEU A 90 9.53 -24.29 7.98
CA LEU A 90 8.56 -23.30 7.54
C LEU A 90 7.22 -23.48 8.29
N PRO A 91 6.56 -22.39 8.71
CA PRO A 91 5.15 -22.47 9.08
C PRO A 91 4.36 -22.98 7.87
N ALA A 92 3.43 -23.92 8.11
CA ALA A 92 2.71 -24.67 7.07
C ALA A 92 1.95 -23.78 6.07
N GLU A 93 1.74 -22.50 6.36
CA GLU A 93 1.06 -21.54 5.50
C GLU A 93 1.99 -20.90 4.45
N ALA A 94 3.30 -21.00 4.61
CA ALA A 94 4.29 -20.39 3.71
C ALA A 94 4.61 -21.24 2.47
N VAL A 95 4.31 -22.54 2.51
CA VAL A 95 4.56 -23.48 1.40
C VAL A 95 3.56 -23.26 0.25
N GLU A 96 2.31 -22.87 0.54
CA GLU A 96 1.28 -22.66 -0.49
C GLU A 96 1.49 -21.39 -1.35
N ALA A 97 2.26 -20.41 -0.86
CA ALA A 97 2.47 -19.14 -1.56
C ALA A 97 3.65 -19.14 -2.54
N GLY A 98 4.47 -20.21 -2.54
CA GLY A 98 5.74 -20.28 -3.28
C GLY A 98 5.70 -21.01 -4.63
N ASP A 99 4.63 -21.75 -4.93
CA ASP A 99 4.61 -22.69 -6.07
C ASP A 99 3.97 -22.15 -7.37
N ALA A 100 3.71 -20.84 -7.43
CA ALA A 100 3.15 -20.18 -8.61
C ALA A 100 4.13 -19.21 -9.28
N ASP A 101 5.37 -19.65 -9.55
CA ASP A 101 6.14 -19.09 -10.66
C ASP A 101 7.03 -20.15 -11.30
N GLY A 102 6.65 -20.54 -12.51
CA GLY A 102 7.26 -21.64 -13.25
C GLY A 102 8.66 -21.31 -13.72
N ILE A 103 9.62 -22.15 -13.35
CA ILE A 103 10.84 -22.35 -14.16
C ILE A 103 10.61 -23.65 -14.91
N ALA A 104 10.15 -23.53 -16.16
CA ALA A 104 10.05 -24.64 -17.08
C ALA A 104 11.46 -25.17 -17.36
N ASP A 105 11.65 -26.44 -17.03
CA ASP A 105 12.78 -27.24 -17.48
C ASP A 105 12.76 -27.31 -19.02
N THR A 106 13.87 -27.01 -19.67
CA THR A 106 14.05 -27.29 -21.10
C THR A 106 15.44 -27.88 -21.29
N GLU A 107 15.48 -29.21 -21.20
CA GLU A 107 16.57 -30.01 -21.75
C GLU A 107 16.71 -29.74 -23.26
N VAL A 108 17.90 -29.32 -23.69
CA VAL A 108 18.29 -29.27 -25.09
C VAL A 108 19.00 -30.59 -25.42
N ARG A 109 18.42 -31.32 -26.39
CA ARG A 109 19.02 -32.50 -27.03
C ARG A 109 20.23 -32.13 -27.89
#